data_AF-A0A2T3M6M3-F1
#
_entry.id   AF-A0A2T3M6M3-F1
#
_cell.length_a   1.000
_cell.length_b   1.000
_cell.length_c   1.000
_cell.angle_alpha   90.00
_cell.angle_beta   90.00
_cell.angle_gamma   90.00
#
_symmetry.space_group_name_H-M   'P 1'
#
loop_
_entity.id
_entity.type
_entity.pdbx_description
1 polymer ?
#
loop_
_entity_poly.entity_id
_entity_poly.type
_entity_poly.pdbx_seq_one_letter_code
_entity_poly.pdbx_strand_id
1 'polypeptide(L)'
;MTTKTPEKQPSTSSSEHIESHIKHIVATERPKVPYEHPDAKMYWHLFKQRLIRLKMKKPAYDKHDQQLQALFKQQTDLKLLCDNLTKYVTEAFCHYSVWDHSHAYYPGRPSQQSARTDAVEGVSRVLPVLAAWLHFSHESQMSGLDGQRIDVVKVLSQAFLAGTDPKHPGYWGVLHDCDQRVCESADLALALWLSKEWVWQHYSEVEQQQVSRWFKQVNSLITVDNNWHLFPLTVQFVLKALTGEDCIDHDKYQRIKVFFVGDGWFRDGAKGNYDYYNAWGFHYSLYWLDQIDPNFDPEFIHQSLSDFVEGYRYFFTPQGLPFFGRSACYRLAAVVPLLAAVDQHSSAISKGEAKRAFRLNLNYFIGNGAMQYGAPTQGLFHDDGRLVDNYSGPASSFWSMRGLIIALYMGNRCQLWQAEESPLMIEQQSYDFDIEAIQANVKGIAETQEIVVTFKQEYTEQQDPLSRRLESQSYTDKALEMLLGRAERPKNNLLRKGITSYSSKMSHFF
;
A
#
# COMPACT_ATOMS: atom_id res chain seq x y z
N MET A 1 -78.91 -20.40 -14.04
CA MET A 1 -77.81 -20.69 -14.99
C MET A 1 -76.84 -19.53 -14.94
N THR A 2 -75.75 -19.75 -14.18
CA THR A 2 -74.41 -19.16 -14.26
C THR A 2 -74.19 -17.84 -15.01
N THR A 3 -73.93 -16.81 -14.21
CA THR A 3 -73.15 -15.60 -14.49
C THR A 3 -71.71 -15.92 -14.93
N LYS A 4 -71.19 -15.22 -15.93
CA LYS A 4 -69.75 -15.07 -16.18
C LYS A 4 -69.40 -13.62 -16.50
N THR A 5 -68.61 -13.06 -15.60
CA THR A 5 -67.93 -11.76 -15.61
C THR A 5 -66.79 -11.77 -16.63
N PRO A 6 -66.39 -10.63 -17.25
CA PRO A 6 -65.25 -10.58 -18.15
C PRO A 6 -63.92 -10.54 -17.37
N GLU A 7 -62.96 -11.37 -17.79
CA GLU A 7 -61.59 -11.40 -17.28
C GLU A 7 -60.83 -10.10 -17.60
N LYS A 8 -60.25 -9.49 -16.56
CA LYS A 8 -59.24 -8.44 -16.66
C LYS A 8 -57.92 -9.08 -17.10
N GLN A 9 -57.33 -8.55 -18.17
CA GLN A 9 -55.91 -8.77 -18.48
C GLN A 9 -55.04 -8.25 -17.33
N PRO A 10 -54.06 -9.03 -16.83
CA PRO A 10 -53.06 -8.51 -15.91
C PRO A 10 -52.06 -7.64 -16.68
N SER A 11 -51.90 -6.41 -16.19
CA SER A 11 -50.84 -5.49 -16.58
C SER A 11 -49.47 -6.10 -16.30
N THR A 12 -48.75 -6.49 -17.34
CA THR A 12 -47.30 -6.72 -17.28
C THR A 12 -46.60 -5.36 -17.20
N SER A 13 -46.45 -4.83 -15.99
CA SER A 13 -45.43 -3.83 -15.69
C SER A 13 -44.46 -4.40 -14.68
N SER A 14 -43.20 -3.99 -14.79
CA SER A 14 -42.06 -4.22 -13.89
C SER A 14 -41.36 -5.59 -13.98
N SER A 15 -40.40 -5.71 -14.89
CA SER A 15 -39.15 -6.45 -14.65
C SER A 15 -38.04 -6.23 -15.69
N GLU A 16 -38.08 -5.17 -16.49
CA GLU A 16 -36.99 -4.85 -17.44
C GLU A 16 -36.54 -3.40 -17.22
N HIS A 17 -35.23 -3.20 -17.13
CA HIS A 17 -34.49 -1.98 -16.72
C HIS A 17 -34.00 -1.91 -15.26
N ILE A 18 -33.31 -2.96 -14.80
CA ILE A 18 -32.09 -2.81 -13.98
C ILE A 18 -31.03 -3.73 -14.58
N GLU A 19 -30.66 -3.52 -15.85
CA GLU A 19 -29.39 -4.05 -16.36
C GLU A 19 -28.28 -3.13 -15.87
N SER A 20 -27.30 -3.74 -15.21
CA SER A 20 -26.40 -3.14 -14.26
C SER A 20 -25.40 -2.16 -14.90
N HIS A 21 -25.19 -1.01 -14.26
CA HIS A 21 -24.07 -0.09 -14.51
C HIS A 21 -22.69 -0.69 -14.18
N ILE A 22 -22.57 -2.01 -14.00
CA ILE A 22 -21.32 -2.68 -13.61
C ILE A 22 -20.48 -2.90 -14.87
N LYS A 23 -19.34 -2.21 -14.95
CA LYS A 23 -18.36 -2.39 -16.02
C LYS A 23 -17.87 -3.85 -16.06
N HIS A 24 -18.18 -4.57 -17.14
CA HIS A 24 -17.66 -5.90 -17.36
C HIS A 24 -16.18 -5.84 -17.80
N ILE A 25 -15.30 -6.52 -17.06
CA ILE A 25 -13.87 -6.58 -17.34
C ILE A 25 -13.53 -8.00 -17.80
N VAL A 26 -13.05 -8.13 -19.03
CA VAL A 26 -12.63 -9.43 -19.58
C VAL A 26 -11.40 -9.93 -18.83
N ALA A 27 -11.48 -11.12 -18.23
CA ALA A 27 -10.37 -11.76 -17.55
C ALA A 27 -9.36 -12.33 -18.55
N THR A 28 -8.07 -12.16 -18.27
CA THR A 28 -7.00 -12.89 -18.95
C THR A 28 -6.68 -14.18 -18.20
N GLU A 29 -5.96 -15.08 -18.86
CA GLU A 29 -5.39 -16.24 -18.18
C GLU A 29 -4.42 -15.77 -17.08
N ARG A 30 -4.57 -16.33 -15.86
CA ARG A 30 -3.69 -15.99 -14.74
C ARG A 30 -2.39 -16.76 -14.90
N PRO A 31 -1.23 -16.08 -14.99
CA PRO A 31 0.05 -16.77 -15.08
C PRO A 31 0.34 -17.58 -13.81
N LYS A 32 1.14 -18.64 -13.93
CA LYS A 32 1.57 -19.44 -12.79
C LYS A 32 2.53 -18.62 -11.93
N VAL A 33 2.13 -18.34 -10.69
CA VAL A 33 2.99 -17.68 -9.70
C VAL A 33 3.81 -18.75 -8.95
N PRO A 34 5.15 -18.79 -9.09
CA PRO A 34 5.97 -19.89 -8.56
C PRO A 34 5.79 -20.17 -7.06
N TYR A 35 5.70 -19.11 -6.25
CA TYR A 35 5.61 -19.21 -4.79
C TYR A 35 4.19 -19.51 -4.26
N GLU A 36 3.17 -19.44 -5.11
CA GLU A 36 1.82 -19.92 -4.78
C GLU A 36 1.72 -21.46 -4.90
N HIS A 37 2.57 -22.07 -5.73
CA HIS A 37 2.59 -23.51 -6.01
C HIS A 37 4.01 -24.10 -5.92
N PRO A 38 4.62 -24.11 -4.71
CA PRO A 38 6.00 -24.56 -4.53
C PRO A 38 6.15 -26.06 -4.83
N ASP A 39 7.19 -26.42 -5.59
CA ASP A 39 7.64 -27.80 -5.73
C ASP A 39 8.61 -28.19 -4.59
N ALA A 40 9.03 -29.46 -4.54
CA ALA A 40 9.94 -29.95 -3.51
C ALA A 40 11.29 -29.20 -3.50
N LYS A 41 11.78 -28.78 -4.66
CA LYS A 41 13.03 -28.00 -4.80
C LYS A 41 12.87 -26.61 -4.18
N MET A 42 11.71 -25.98 -4.38
CA MET A 42 11.34 -24.71 -3.79
C MET A 42 11.22 -24.82 -2.27
N TYR A 43 10.57 -25.86 -1.75
CA TYR A 43 10.52 -26.09 -0.30
C TYR A 43 11.90 -26.24 0.34
N TRP A 44 12.80 -26.99 -0.30
CA TRP A 44 14.19 -27.10 0.16
C TRP A 44 14.94 -25.76 0.11
N HIS A 45 14.71 -24.96 -0.94
CA HIS A 45 15.25 -23.61 -1.03
C HIS A 45 14.73 -22.70 0.09
N LEU A 46 13.42 -22.69 0.35
CA LEU A 46 12.80 -21.92 1.42
C LEU A 46 13.32 -22.31 2.80
N PHE A 47 13.50 -23.60 3.05
CA PHE A 47 14.12 -24.09 4.29
C PHE A 47 15.55 -23.55 4.47
N LYS A 48 16.39 -23.56 3.42
CA LYS A 48 17.72 -22.94 3.48
C LYS A 48 17.65 -21.43 3.75
N GLN A 49 16.71 -20.74 3.12
CA GLN A 49 16.49 -19.30 3.31
C GLN A 49 16.05 -18.96 4.74
N ARG A 50 15.26 -19.83 5.37
CA ARG A 50 14.95 -19.73 6.80
C ARG A 50 16.21 -19.78 7.66
N LEU A 51 17.16 -20.68 7.38
CA LEU A 51 18.42 -20.74 8.12
C LEU A 51 19.22 -19.44 7.96
N ILE A 52 19.22 -18.84 6.77
CA ILE A 52 19.81 -17.52 6.53
C ILE A 52 19.13 -16.47 7.41
N ARG A 53 17.80 -16.43 7.47
CA ARG A 53 17.07 -15.51 8.36
C ARG A 53 17.47 -15.68 9.81
N LEU A 54 17.54 -16.92 10.30
CA LEU A 54 17.94 -17.18 11.69
C LEU A 54 19.37 -16.71 11.97
N LYS A 55 20.28 -16.85 11.00
CA LYS A 55 21.65 -16.35 11.09
C LYS A 55 21.71 -14.81 11.07
N MET A 56 20.87 -14.15 10.28
CA MET A 56 20.85 -12.68 10.15
C MET A 56 19.99 -11.98 11.19
N LYS A 57 19.23 -12.74 11.99
CA LYS A 57 18.32 -12.19 13.00
C LYS A 57 19.08 -11.32 14.00
N LYS A 58 18.67 -10.07 14.11
CA LYS A 58 19.12 -9.13 15.15
C LYS A 58 18.09 -9.03 16.28
N PRO A 59 18.48 -8.53 17.47
CA PRO A 59 17.52 -8.17 18.51
C PRO A 59 16.47 -7.19 17.99
N ALA A 60 15.25 -7.24 18.53
CA ALA A 60 14.20 -6.31 18.16
C ALA A 60 14.57 -4.87 18.58
N TYR A 61 14.23 -3.90 17.73
CA TYR A 61 14.48 -2.47 17.92
C TYR A 61 13.31 -1.83 18.70
N ASP A 62 13.20 -2.10 19.99
CA ASP A 62 12.08 -1.63 20.84
C ASP A 62 12.36 -0.31 21.57
N LYS A 63 13.57 0.26 21.41
CA LYS A 63 14.09 1.41 22.17
C LYS A 63 13.14 2.61 22.25
N HIS A 64 12.45 2.91 21.16
CA HIS A 64 11.63 4.12 21.03
C HIS A 64 10.13 3.83 20.86
N ASP A 65 9.70 2.57 20.99
CA ASP A 65 8.31 2.17 20.71
C ASP A 65 7.31 2.93 21.60
N GLN A 66 7.55 2.93 22.91
CA GLN A 66 6.68 3.61 23.88
C GLN A 66 6.70 5.13 23.72
N GLN A 67 7.88 5.70 23.41
CA GLN A 67 8.04 7.14 23.21
C GLN A 67 7.29 7.61 21.97
N LEU A 68 7.43 6.89 20.85
CA LEU A 68 6.70 7.15 19.62
C LEU A 68 5.20 7.03 19.85
N GLN A 69 4.74 5.94 20.49
CA GLN A 69 3.32 5.76 20.79
C GLN A 69 2.76 6.91 21.65
N ALA A 70 3.50 7.34 22.68
CA ALA A 70 3.10 8.44 23.54
C ALA A 70 3.03 9.78 22.78
N LEU A 71 3.97 10.03 21.87
CA LEU A 71 3.99 11.23 21.02
C LEU A 71 2.71 11.32 20.17
N PHE A 72 2.30 10.23 19.53
CA PHE A 72 1.10 10.19 18.67
C PHE A 72 -0.24 10.23 19.45
N LYS A 73 -0.22 10.07 20.78
CA LYS A 73 -1.40 10.30 21.64
C LYS A 73 -1.59 11.78 22.02
N GLN A 74 -0.55 12.60 21.85
CA GLN A 74 -0.58 14.01 22.22
C GLN A 74 -1.07 14.87 21.06
N GLN A 75 -1.52 16.09 21.37
CA GLN A 75 -1.78 17.11 20.36
C GLN A 75 -0.43 17.71 19.95
N THR A 76 0.15 17.14 18.90
CA THR A 76 1.46 17.52 18.37
C THR A 76 1.32 17.99 16.92
N ASP A 77 2.18 18.93 16.53
CA ASP A 77 2.26 19.40 15.15
C ASP A 77 2.59 18.25 14.18
N LEU A 78 1.90 18.22 13.03
CA LEU A 78 2.02 17.15 12.04
C LEU A 78 3.43 17.02 11.47
N LYS A 79 4.16 18.13 11.27
CA LYS A 79 5.53 18.10 10.75
C LYS A 79 6.45 17.40 11.75
N LEU A 80 6.30 17.68 13.04
CA LEU A 80 7.07 17.03 14.10
C LEU A 80 6.75 15.53 14.21
N LEU A 81 5.48 15.15 14.07
CA LEU A 81 5.05 13.74 14.03
C LEU A 81 5.71 12.99 12.86
N CYS A 82 5.67 13.58 11.66
CA CYS A 82 6.27 13.01 10.46
C CYS A 82 7.80 12.89 10.58
N ASP A 83 8.47 13.90 11.13
CA ASP A 83 9.92 13.89 11.34
C ASP A 83 10.34 12.79 12.34
N ASN A 84 9.64 12.65 13.48
CA ASN A 84 9.94 11.59 14.45
C ASN A 84 9.66 10.19 13.90
N LEU A 85 8.58 10.02 13.13
CA LEU A 85 8.28 8.75 12.47
C LEU A 85 9.36 8.37 11.44
N THR A 86 9.84 9.35 10.67
CA THR A 86 10.94 9.16 9.71
C THR A 86 12.22 8.72 10.42
N LYS A 87 12.59 9.41 11.52
CA LYS A 87 13.76 9.06 12.33
C LYS A 87 13.66 7.66 12.93
N TYR A 88 12.51 7.33 13.52
CA TYR A 88 12.23 6.01 14.10
C TYR A 88 12.43 4.87 13.08
N VAL A 89 11.86 5.02 11.88
CA VAL A 89 11.99 4.02 10.80
C VAL A 89 13.43 3.96 10.28
N THR A 90 14.11 5.10 10.15
CA THR A 90 15.49 5.17 9.63
C THR A 90 16.49 4.51 10.57
N GLU A 91 16.40 4.76 11.88
CA GLU A 91 17.28 4.09 12.86
C GLU A 91 17.09 2.58 12.85
N ALA A 92 15.83 2.13 12.84
CA ALA A 92 15.51 0.71 12.76
C ALA A 92 16.02 0.07 11.47
N PHE A 93 15.90 0.75 10.34
CA PHE A 93 16.43 0.29 9.07
C PHE A 93 17.94 0.08 9.13
N CYS A 94 18.68 1.09 9.62
CA CYS A 94 20.12 0.98 9.84
C CYS A 94 20.44 -0.20 10.76
N HIS A 95 19.67 -0.37 11.85
CA HIS A 95 19.83 -1.49 12.78
C HIS A 95 19.62 -2.85 12.11
N TYR A 96 18.57 -3.06 11.30
CA TYR A 96 18.27 -4.36 10.68
C TYR A 96 19.01 -4.64 9.38
N SER A 97 19.61 -3.62 8.77
CA SER A 97 20.27 -3.73 7.48
C SER A 97 21.54 -4.59 7.52
N VAL A 98 21.84 -5.24 6.40
CA VAL A 98 23.04 -6.06 6.14
C VAL A 98 23.51 -5.86 4.69
N TRP A 99 24.75 -6.23 4.41
CA TRP A 99 25.36 -6.17 3.08
C TRP A 99 25.18 -4.80 2.43
N ASP A 100 25.69 -3.77 3.12
CA ASP A 100 25.70 -2.39 2.63
C ASP A 100 24.30 -1.88 2.30
N HIS A 101 23.37 -2.11 3.23
CA HIS A 101 21.98 -1.67 3.15
C HIS A 101 21.15 -2.26 2.00
N SER A 102 21.67 -3.27 1.29
CA SER A 102 20.92 -3.96 0.23
C SER A 102 19.82 -4.89 0.75
N HIS A 103 19.89 -5.34 2.01
CA HIS A 103 18.86 -6.19 2.64
C HIS A 103 18.61 -5.75 4.09
N ALA A 104 17.38 -5.86 4.58
CA ALA A 104 17.03 -5.59 5.98
C ALA A 104 16.12 -6.67 6.57
N TYR A 105 16.61 -7.38 7.60
CA TYR A 105 15.89 -8.50 8.21
C TYR A 105 15.10 -8.06 9.44
N TYR A 106 13.90 -7.52 9.21
CA TYR A 106 12.96 -7.15 10.28
C TYR A 106 12.39 -8.40 11.01
N PRO A 107 12.09 -8.29 12.31
CA PRO A 107 11.36 -9.33 13.04
C PRO A 107 9.92 -9.43 12.53
N GLY A 108 9.33 -10.62 12.61
CA GLY A 108 7.94 -10.85 12.21
C GLY A 108 7.71 -12.19 11.52
N ARG A 109 6.49 -12.40 11.07
CA ARG A 109 6.04 -13.58 10.35
C ARG A 109 6.52 -13.55 8.89
N PRO A 110 6.97 -14.70 8.33
CA PRO A 110 7.37 -14.80 6.93
C PRO A 110 6.23 -14.48 5.97
N SER A 111 6.58 -14.10 4.74
CA SER A 111 5.67 -14.26 3.60
C SER A 111 5.74 -15.67 3.01
N GLN A 112 5.03 -15.91 1.91
CA GLN A 112 5.19 -17.10 1.08
C GLN A 112 6.46 -17.09 0.21
N GLN A 113 7.15 -15.95 0.13
CA GLN A 113 8.39 -15.74 -0.61
C GLN A 113 9.62 -16.24 0.17
N SER A 114 10.80 -16.09 -0.42
CA SER A 114 12.06 -16.41 0.24
C SER A 114 12.40 -15.41 1.34
N ALA A 115 13.14 -15.85 2.36
CA ALA A 115 13.56 -14.95 3.43
C ALA A 115 14.45 -13.79 2.96
N ARG A 116 15.17 -13.97 1.86
CA ARG A 116 15.97 -12.93 1.23
C ARG A 116 15.09 -11.93 0.47
N THR A 117 14.04 -12.40 -0.22
CA THR A 117 13.01 -11.53 -0.82
C THR A 117 12.33 -10.68 0.25
N ASP A 118 11.92 -11.28 1.36
CA ASP A 118 11.35 -10.56 2.51
C ASP A 118 12.31 -9.48 3.05
N ALA A 119 13.63 -9.72 2.98
CA ALA A 119 14.62 -8.75 3.40
C ALA A 119 14.87 -7.65 2.35
N VAL A 120 14.64 -7.92 1.06
CA VAL A 120 14.58 -6.87 0.03
C VAL A 120 13.37 -5.97 0.24
N GLU A 121 12.21 -6.52 0.65
CA GLU A 121 11.04 -5.70 1.03
C GLU A 121 11.38 -4.68 2.13
N GLY A 122 12.21 -5.09 3.10
CA GLY A 122 12.72 -4.22 4.17
C GLY A 122 13.59 -3.06 3.69
N VAL A 123 14.09 -3.12 2.46
CA VAL A 123 14.86 -2.06 1.82
C VAL A 123 13.97 -1.26 0.88
N SER A 124 13.37 -1.93 -0.11
CA SER A 124 12.54 -1.28 -1.14
C SER A 124 11.46 -0.39 -0.54
N ARG A 125 10.84 -0.79 0.57
CA ARG A 125 9.72 -0.05 1.17
C ARG A 125 10.17 1.04 2.15
N VAL A 126 11.45 1.07 2.53
CA VAL A 126 12.02 2.08 3.44
C VAL A 126 12.84 3.13 2.70
N LEU A 127 13.58 2.77 1.65
CA LEU A 127 14.38 3.75 0.88
C LEU A 127 13.57 4.95 0.36
N PRO A 128 12.31 4.82 -0.09
CA PRO A 128 11.50 5.98 -0.46
C PRO A 128 11.27 6.97 0.68
N VAL A 129 11.19 6.50 1.93
CA VAL A 129 11.05 7.37 3.11
C VAL A 129 12.33 8.20 3.29
N LEU A 130 13.50 7.55 3.19
CA LEU A 130 14.80 8.23 3.28
C LEU A 130 14.99 9.22 2.13
N ALA A 131 14.63 8.84 0.91
CA ALA A 131 14.74 9.69 -0.27
C ALA A 131 13.78 10.89 -0.21
N ALA A 132 12.53 10.68 0.25
CA ALA A 132 11.59 11.77 0.48
C ALA A 132 12.05 12.70 1.60
N TRP A 133 12.71 12.17 2.65
CA TRP A 133 13.32 12.99 3.69
C TRP A 133 14.46 13.86 3.14
N LEU A 134 15.36 13.33 2.29
CA LEU A 134 16.40 14.12 1.63
C LEU A 134 15.80 15.28 0.81
N HIS A 135 14.74 14.98 0.04
CA HIS A 135 14.02 15.98 -0.73
C HIS A 135 13.42 17.07 0.17
N PHE A 136 12.85 16.67 1.30
CA PHE A 136 12.18 17.55 2.24
C PHE A 136 13.14 18.42 3.07
N SER A 137 14.21 17.83 3.59
CA SER A 137 15.14 18.46 4.55
C SER A 137 16.21 19.29 3.84
N HIS A 138 16.57 18.91 2.60
CA HIS A 138 17.78 19.38 1.92
C HIS A 138 19.07 19.16 2.74
N GLU A 139 19.07 18.18 3.64
CA GLU A 139 20.21 17.79 4.46
C GLU A 139 20.67 16.38 4.05
N SER A 140 21.99 16.14 3.98
CA SER A 140 22.52 14.80 3.73
C SER A 140 22.54 13.90 4.97
N GLN A 141 22.46 14.49 6.17
CA GLN A 141 22.62 13.79 7.45
C GLN A 141 21.41 13.98 8.36
N MET A 142 20.77 12.87 8.72
CA MET A 142 19.69 12.86 9.70
C MET A 142 20.25 12.71 11.11
N SER A 143 19.72 13.46 12.06
CA SER A 143 19.90 13.13 13.49
C SER A 143 18.87 12.10 13.90
N GLY A 144 19.32 10.94 14.37
CA GLY A 144 18.47 9.94 15.01
C GLY A 144 17.77 10.49 16.26
N LEU A 145 16.76 9.75 16.73
CA LEU A 145 16.13 9.91 18.04
C LEU A 145 17.13 9.72 19.18
N ASP A 146 18.18 8.92 18.97
CA ASP A 146 19.29 8.77 19.90
C ASP A 146 20.38 9.86 19.79
N GLY A 147 20.20 10.81 18.85
CA GLY A 147 21.14 11.90 18.58
C GLY A 147 22.33 11.52 17.68
N GLN A 148 22.46 10.27 17.26
CA GLN A 148 23.51 9.86 16.32
C GLN A 148 23.22 10.37 14.91
N ARG A 149 24.28 10.67 14.15
CA ARG A 149 24.16 11.13 12.76
C ARG A 149 24.13 9.94 11.81
N ILE A 150 23.13 9.92 10.94
CA ILE A 150 22.95 8.93 9.87
C ILE A 150 23.17 9.65 8.54
N ASP A 151 24.17 9.22 7.78
CA ASP A 151 24.41 9.71 6.42
C ASP A 151 23.45 9.03 5.45
N VAL A 152 22.34 9.72 5.15
CA VAL A 152 21.23 9.17 4.37
C VAL A 152 21.62 8.98 2.91
N VAL A 153 22.44 9.90 2.37
CA VAL A 153 22.96 9.80 1.00
C VAL A 153 23.83 8.56 0.84
N LYS A 154 24.74 8.31 1.80
CA LYS A 154 25.58 7.13 1.81
C LYS A 154 24.77 5.84 1.92
N VAL A 155 23.76 5.81 2.81
CA VAL A 155 22.87 4.64 2.98
C VAL A 155 22.16 4.30 1.66
N LEU A 156 21.54 5.28 1.00
CA LEU A 156 20.87 5.08 -0.29
C LEU A 156 21.86 4.62 -1.36
N SER A 157 22.98 5.33 -1.48
CA SER A 157 24.00 5.06 -2.50
C SER A 157 24.56 3.64 -2.39
N GLN A 158 24.91 3.22 -1.17
CA GLN A 158 25.40 1.86 -0.90
C GLN A 158 24.34 0.80 -1.19
N ALA A 159 23.09 1.01 -0.79
CA ALA A 159 22.02 0.06 -1.01
C ALA A 159 21.82 -0.26 -2.50
N PHE A 160 21.82 0.76 -3.38
CA PHE A 160 21.68 0.57 -4.82
C PHE A 160 22.90 -0.12 -5.43
N LEU A 161 24.13 0.31 -5.10
CA LEU A 161 25.34 -0.30 -5.66
C LEU A 161 25.48 -1.77 -5.23
N ALA A 162 25.28 -2.05 -3.95
CA ALA A 162 25.33 -3.40 -3.39
C ALA A 162 24.18 -4.29 -3.90
N GLY A 163 22.99 -3.73 -4.08
CA GLY A 163 21.80 -4.41 -4.55
C GLY A 163 21.84 -4.77 -6.03
N THR A 164 22.55 -3.98 -6.83
CA THR A 164 22.59 -4.13 -8.30
C THR A 164 23.88 -4.76 -8.83
N ASP A 165 24.90 -4.99 -7.99
CA ASP A 165 26.13 -5.71 -8.36
C ASP A 165 25.95 -7.23 -8.25
N PRO A 166 26.00 -8.00 -9.37
CA PRO A 166 25.88 -9.46 -9.36
C PRO A 166 26.96 -10.21 -8.56
N LYS A 167 28.10 -9.56 -8.27
CA LYS A 167 29.20 -10.14 -7.50
C LYS A 167 29.09 -9.87 -6.00
N HIS A 168 28.25 -8.91 -5.60
CA HIS A 168 28.09 -8.53 -4.21
C HIS A 168 27.22 -9.57 -3.46
N PRO A 169 27.55 -9.94 -2.20
CA PRO A 169 26.71 -10.83 -1.39
C PRO A 169 25.31 -10.28 -1.15
N GLY A 170 25.11 -8.98 -1.38
CA GLY A 170 23.86 -8.24 -1.30
C GLY A 170 23.09 -8.10 -2.63
N TYR A 171 23.50 -8.77 -3.71
CA TYR A 171 22.77 -8.70 -4.98
C TYR A 171 21.28 -9.05 -4.81
N TRP A 172 20.40 -8.22 -5.36
CA TRP A 172 18.94 -8.44 -5.35
C TRP A 172 18.51 -9.57 -6.29
N GLY A 173 19.42 -10.05 -7.14
CA GLY A 173 19.20 -11.22 -7.98
C GLY A 173 18.63 -10.89 -9.36
N VAL A 174 18.56 -11.91 -10.20
CA VAL A 174 17.91 -11.86 -11.51
C VAL A 174 16.40 -11.98 -11.33
N LEU A 175 15.64 -11.09 -11.97
CA LEU A 175 14.18 -11.10 -11.94
C LEU A 175 13.61 -12.16 -12.90
N HIS A 176 12.42 -12.65 -12.62
CA HIS A 176 11.68 -13.58 -13.48
C HIS A 176 10.19 -13.23 -13.51
N ASP A 177 9.42 -13.93 -14.35
CA ASP A 177 7.97 -13.69 -14.44
C ASP A 177 7.29 -13.84 -13.08
N CYS A 178 6.33 -12.95 -12.81
CA CYS A 178 5.53 -12.93 -11.58
C CYS A 178 6.36 -12.93 -10.29
N ASP A 179 7.54 -12.28 -10.32
CA ASP A 179 8.43 -12.14 -9.17
C ASP A 179 8.02 -10.96 -8.28
N GLN A 180 7.96 -11.17 -6.96
CA GLN A 180 7.68 -10.11 -5.98
C GLN A 180 8.64 -8.94 -6.11
N ARG A 181 9.90 -9.20 -6.50
CA ARG A 181 10.91 -8.15 -6.70
C ARG A 181 10.57 -7.18 -7.82
N VAL A 182 9.65 -7.53 -8.74
CA VAL A 182 9.07 -6.56 -9.69
C VAL A 182 8.26 -5.51 -8.94
N CYS A 183 7.44 -5.91 -7.98
CA CYS A 183 6.71 -4.97 -7.12
C CYS A 183 7.68 -4.08 -6.32
N GLU A 184 8.69 -4.70 -5.72
CA GLU A 184 9.70 -3.98 -4.92
C GLU A 184 10.55 -3.01 -5.76
N SER A 185 10.77 -3.33 -7.04
CA SER A 185 11.54 -2.48 -7.95
C SER A 185 10.89 -1.11 -8.19
N ALA A 186 9.55 -1.01 -8.10
CA ALA A 186 8.86 0.27 -8.26
C ALA A 186 9.21 1.26 -7.14
N ASP A 187 9.18 0.81 -5.88
CA ASP A 187 9.54 1.65 -4.74
C ASP A 187 11.06 1.96 -4.75
N LEU A 188 11.91 1.00 -5.15
CA LEU A 188 13.35 1.25 -5.36
C LEU A 188 13.61 2.31 -6.44
N ALA A 189 12.93 2.23 -7.58
CA ALA A 189 13.06 3.21 -8.65
C ALA A 189 12.58 4.59 -8.19
N LEU A 190 11.44 4.65 -7.48
CA LEU A 190 10.93 5.89 -6.90
C LEU A 190 11.94 6.51 -5.92
N ALA A 191 12.55 5.71 -5.04
CA ALA A 191 13.58 6.20 -4.12
C ALA A 191 14.78 6.79 -4.87
N LEU A 192 15.23 6.17 -5.96
CA LEU A 192 16.31 6.68 -6.79
C LEU A 192 15.93 8.01 -7.47
N TRP A 193 14.71 8.13 -8.00
CA TRP A 193 14.22 9.36 -8.63
C TRP A 193 14.03 10.51 -7.64
N LEU A 194 13.51 10.22 -6.44
CA LEU A 194 13.36 11.21 -5.36
C LEU A 194 14.72 11.72 -4.87
N SER A 195 15.73 10.85 -4.82
CA SER A 195 17.08 11.19 -4.37
C SER A 195 18.07 11.52 -5.51
N LYS A 196 17.58 11.75 -6.74
CA LYS A 196 18.42 11.84 -7.96
C LYS A 196 19.54 12.89 -7.88
N GLU A 197 19.28 14.03 -7.26
CA GLU A 197 20.26 15.11 -7.10
C GLU A 197 21.37 14.76 -6.11
N TRP A 198 21.10 13.83 -5.18
CA TRP A 198 22.03 13.41 -4.13
C TRP A 198 22.77 12.11 -4.47
N VAL A 199 22.13 11.23 -5.24
CA VAL A 199 22.61 9.86 -5.50
C VAL A 199 22.91 9.67 -6.99
N TRP A 200 21.86 9.71 -7.84
CA TRP A 200 21.99 9.37 -9.26
C TRP A 200 23.00 10.24 -10.03
N GLN A 201 22.94 11.57 -9.83
CA GLN A 201 23.83 12.52 -10.52
C GLN A 201 25.29 12.44 -10.05
N HIS A 202 25.54 11.81 -8.90
CA HIS A 202 26.87 11.61 -8.35
C HIS A 202 27.48 10.24 -8.68
N TYR A 203 26.70 9.34 -9.26
CA TYR A 203 27.22 8.09 -9.81
C TYR A 203 28.04 8.34 -11.07
N SER A 204 29.13 7.58 -11.20
CA SER A 204 29.86 7.45 -12.46
C SER A 204 28.99 6.80 -13.53
N GLU A 205 29.34 6.97 -14.81
CA GLU A 205 28.63 6.33 -15.92
C GLU A 205 28.53 4.80 -15.75
N VAL A 206 29.56 4.16 -15.20
CA VAL A 206 29.60 2.71 -14.95
C VAL A 206 28.57 2.32 -13.88
N GLU A 207 28.46 3.09 -12.80
CA GLU A 207 27.49 2.86 -11.74
C GLU A 207 26.06 3.11 -12.22
N GLN A 208 25.82 4.19 -12.99
CA GLN A 208 24.53 4.46 -13.62
C GLN A 208 24.11 3.32 -14.56
N GLN A 209 25.04 2.78 -15.36
CA GLN A 209 24.79 1.63 -16.23
C GLN A 209 24.49 0.35 -15.42
N GLN A 210 25.20 0.11 -14.32
CA GLN A 210 24.94 -1.04 -13.44
C GLN A 210 23.52 -0.99 -12.88
N VAL A 211 23.14 0.15 -12.29
CA VAL A 211 21.82 0.34 -11.68
C VAL A 211 20.71 0.24 -12.74
N SER A 212 20.89 0.92 -13.88
CA SER A 212 19.93 0.86 -15.00
C SER A 212 19.74 -0.56 -15.51
N ARG A 213 20.83 -1.34 -15.65
CA ARG A 213 20.76 -2.73 -16.12
C ARG A 213 19.89 -3.59 -15.22
N TRP A 214 19.97 -3.40 -13.89
CA TRP A 214 19.14 -4.15 -12.98
C TRP A 214 17.66 -3.80 -13.13
N PHE A 215 17.31 -2.52 -13.21
CA PHE A 215 15.92 -2.08 -13.39
C PHE A 215 15.33 -2.50 -14.74
N LYS A 216 16.09 -2.44 -15.83
CA LYS A 216 15.63 -2.83 -17.18
C LYS A 216 15.14 -4.27 -17.30
N GLN A 217 15.48 -5.14 -16.35
CA GLN A 217 14.95 -6.51 -16.32
C GLN A 217 13.41 -6.54 -16.37
N VAL A 218 12.72 -5.56 -15.77
CA VAL A 218 11.24 -5.55 -15.71
C VAL A 218 10.57 -5.48 -17.09
N ASN A 219 11.26 -4.94 -18.10
CA ASN A 219 10.67 -4.69 -19.43
C ASN A 219 10.27 -5.96 -20.18
N SER A 220 10.87 -7.10 -19.81
CA SER A 220 10.60 -8.39 -20.46
C SER A 220 9.69 -9.31 -19.66
N LEU A 221 9.23 -8.89 -18.48
CA LEU A 221 8.57 -9.77 -17.53
C LEU A 221 7.05 -9.70 -17.61
N ILE A 222 6.43 -10.86 -17.44
CA ILE A 222 4.99 -10.99 -17.30
C ILE A 222 4.60 -10.73 -15.84
N THR A 223 3.62 -9.86 -15.67
CA THR A 223 2.99 -9.54 -14.38
C THR A 223 1.59 -10.15 -14.30
N VAL A 224 1.08 -10.30 -13.08
CA VAL A 224 -0.33 -10.66 -12.87
C VAL A 224 -1.22 -9.56 -13.46
N ASP A 225 -2.35 -9.94 -14.08
CA ASP A 225 -3.26 -9.00 -14.73
C ASP A 225 -4.16 -8.26 -13.73
N ASN A 226 -3.56 -7.33 -13.00
CA ASN A 226 -4.19 -6.52 -11.97
C ASN A 226 -3.36 -5.24 -11.74
N ASN A 227 -3.36 -4.68 -10.52
CA ASN A 227 -2.50 -3.54 -10.18
C ASN A 227 -0.99 -3.74 -10.48
N TRP A 228 -0.53 -4.99 -10.68
CA TRP A 228 0.88 -5.28 -10.92
C TRP A 228 1.43 -4.61 -12.18
N HIS A 229 0.59 -4.23 -13.14
CA HIS A 229 1.02 -3.47 -14.32
C HIS A 229 1.61 -2.10 -13.95
N LEU A 230 1.23 -1.51 -12.81
CA LEU A 230 1.75 -0.21 -12.37
C LEU A 230 3.21 -0.28 -11.89
N PHE A 231 3.66 -1.42 -11.37
CA PHE A 231 5.03 -1.54 -10.86
C PHE A 231 6.12 -1.41 -11.95
N PRO A 232 6.09 -2.18 -13.06
CA PRO A 232 7.05 -1.98 -14.15
C PRO A 232 6.87 -0.62 -14.82
N LEU A 233 5.65 -0.08 -14.91
CA LEU A 233 5.41 1.28 -15.41
C LEU A 233 6.16 2.32 -14.57
N THR A 234 6.07 2.28 -13.25
CA THR A 234 6.84 3.20 -12.37
C THR A 234 8.34 3.11 -12.66
N VAL A 235 8.89 1.91 -12.82
CA VAL A 235 10.31 1.74 -13.16
C VAL A 235 10.65 2.34 -14.52
N GLN A 236 9.82 2.11 -15.53
CA GLN A 236 10.02 2.62 -16.90
C GLN A 236 10.00 4.15 -16.94
N PHE A 237 9.06 4.79 -16.24
CA PHE A 237 8.98 6.25 -16.13
C PHE A 237 10.21 6.83 -15.44
N VAL A 238 10.65 6.20 -14.34
CA VAL A 238 11.88 6.62 -13.66
C VAL A 238 13.09 6.48 -14.59
N LEU A 239 13.25 5.34 -15.28
CA LEU A 239 14.35 5.14 -16.20
C LEU A 239 14.34 6.16 -17.34
N LYS A 240 13.17 6.44 -17.93
CA LYS A 240 13.02 7.49 -18.95
C LYS A 240 13.47 8.85 -18.39
N ALA A 241 13.02 9.22 -17.20
CA ALA A 241 13.39 10.50 -16.58
C ALA A 241 14.90 10.61 -16.24
N LEU A 242 15.54 9.49 -15.86
CA LEU A 242 16.94 9.47 -15.44
C LEU A 242 17.94 9.28 -16.59
N THR A 243 17.53 8.61 -17.67
CA THR A 243 18.43 8.16 -18.76
C THR A 243 18.03 8.68 -20.14
N GLY A 244 16.78 9.15 -20.30
CA GLY A 244 16.21 9.52 -21.60
C GLY A 244 15.72 8.33 -22.44
N GLU A 245 15.92 7.08 -22.00
CA GLU A 245 15.48 5.89 -22.72
C GLU A 245 14.00 5.61 -22.47
N ASP A 246 13.19 5.79 -23.50
CA ASP A 246 11.75 5.50 -23.43
C ASP A 246 11.49 4.01 -23.70
N CYS A 247 11.04 3.32 -22.65
CA CYS A 247 10.63 1.91 -22.70
C CYS A 247 9.25 1.72 -22.06
N ILE A 248 8.43 2.77 -22.03
CA ILE A 248 7.10 2.74 -21.42
C ILE A 248 6.20 1.77 -22.18
N ASP A 249 5.63 0.80 -21.46
CA ASP A 249 4.66 -0.14 -21.99
C ASP A 249 3.25 0.50 -21.95
N HIS A 250 2.86 1.15 -23.04
CA HIS A 250 1.55 1.80 -23.13
C HIS A 250 0.39 0.81 -23.03
N ASP A 251 0.55 -0.47 -23.40
CA ASP A 251 -0.51 -1.47 -23.31
C ASP A 251 -0.81 -1.81 -21.85
N LYS A 252 0.22 -1.91 -20.99
CA LYS A 252 0.04 -2.01 -19.54
C LYS A 252 -0.73 -0.83 -18.98
N TYR A 253 -0.42 0.39 -19.43
CA TYR A 253 -1.15 1.57 -18.97
C TYR A 253 -2.61 1.58 -19.42
N GLN A 254 -2.88 1.26 -20.69
CA GLN A 254 -4.25 1.09 -21.17
C GLN A 254 -4.99 -0.01 -20.41
N ARG A 255 -4.30 -1.11 -20.04
CA ARG A 255 -4.87 -2.17 -19.22
C ARG A 255 -5.27 -1.68 -17.83
N ILE A 256 -4.51 -0.77 -17.22
CA ILE A 256 -4.90 -0.10 -15.96
C ILE A 256 -6.16 0.73 -16.13
N LYS A 257 -6.32 1.49 -17.23
CA LYS A 257 -7.54 2.27 -17.50
C LYS A 257 -8.77 1.38 -17.68
N VAL A 258 -8.61 0.15 -18.18
CA VAL A 258 -9.70 -0.84 -18.21
C VAL A 258 -10.20 -1.19 -16.80
N PHE A 259 -9.34 -1.17 -15.79
CA PHE A 259 -9.72 -1.44 -14.40
C PHE A 259 -10.46 -0.31 -13.69
N PHE A 260 -10.49 0.90 -14.26
CA PHE A 260 -11.29 2.02 -13.74
C PHE A 260 -12.79 1.75 -13.92
N VAL A 261 -13.58 1.82 -12.84
CA VAL A 261 -15.00 1.43 -12.85
C VAL A 261 -15.97 2.61 -12.66
N GLY A 262 -15.47 3.83 -12.46
CA GLY A 262 -16.28 5.02 -12.14
C GLY A 262 -16.05 5.52 -10.71
N ASP A 263 -16.51 6.74 -10.42
CA ASP A 263 -16.37 7.42 -9.10
C ASP A 263 -14.94 7.39 -8.54
N GLY A 264 -13.93 7.41 -9.43
CA GLY A 264 -12.53 7.32 -9.01
C GLY A 264 -12.02 5.92 -8.60
N TRP A 265 -12.88 4.89 -8.61
CA TRP A 265 -12.53 3.54 -8.15
C TRP A 265 -11.91 2.66 -9.25
N PHE A 266 -10.99 1.79 -8.81
CA PHE A 266 -10.37 0.75 -9.64
C PHE A 266 -10.67 -0.63 -9.08
N ARG A 267 -10.98 -1.59 -9.96
CA ARG A 267 -11.07 -3.01 -9.62
C ARG A 267 -9.70 -3.69 -9.77
N ASP A 268 -9.27 -4.49 -8.78
CA ASP A 268 -7.95 -5.15 -8.82
C ASP A 268 -7.92 -6.37 -9.77
N GLY A 269 -7.99 -6.11 -11.08
CA GLY A 269 -8.14 -7.14 -12.11
C GLY A 269 -9.60 -7.59 -12.30
N ALA A 270 -9.83 -8.41 -13.33
CA ALA A 270 -11.18 -8.84 -13.72
C ALA A 270 -11.95 -9.66 -12.67
N LYS A 271 -11.25 -10.22 -11.68
CA LYS A 271 -11.81 -10.97 -10.54
C LYS A 271 -11.46 -10.34 -9.19
N GLY A 272 -10.97 -9.09 -9.21
CA GLY A 272 -10.64 -8.33 -8.00
C GLY A 272 -11.90 -7.86 -7.27
N ASN A 273 -11.72 -7.54 -5.99
CA ASN A 273 -12.73 -6.85 -5.19
C ASN A 273 -12.42 -5.35 -5.15
N TYR A 274 -13.35 -4.53 -4.63
CA TYR A 274 -13.04 -3.19 -4.14
C TYR A 274 -12.55 -3.31 -2.70
N ASP A 275 -11.25 -3.50 -2.54
CA ASP A 275 -10.60 -3.60 -1.23
C ASP A 275 -10.11 -2.21 -0.78
N TYR A 276 -9.84 -2.04 0.51
CA TYR A 276 -9.18 -0.83 1.01
C TYR A 276 -7.82 -0.55 0.35
N TYR A 277 -7.13 -1.61 -0.09
CA TYR A 277 -5.92 -1.47 -0.90
C TYR A 277 -6.16 -0.69 -2.20
N ASN A 278 -7.29 -0.92 -2.87
CA ASN A 278 -7.64 -0.25 -4.12
C ASN A 278 -7.76 1.27 -3.95
N ALA A 279 -8.25 1.69 -2.78
CA ALA A 279 -8.47 3.10 -2.46
C ALA A 279 -7.19 3.95 -2.61
N TRP A 280 -6.02 3.40 -2.26
CA TRP A 280 -4.77 4.16 -2.34
C TRP A 280 -3.73 3.56 -3.31
N GLY A 281 -3.75 2.25 -3.58
CA GLY A 281 -2.70 1.57 -4.34
C GLY A 281 -2.53 2.07 -5.76
N PHE A 282 -3.65 2.20 -6.49
CA PHE A 282 -3.66 2.73 -7.86
C PHE A 282 -3.29 4.21 -7.88
N HIS A 283 -3.98 5.00 -7.05
CA HIS A 283 -3.77 6.45 -6.96
C HIS A 283 -2.34 6.82 -6.55
N TYR A 284 -1.69 6.05 -5.67
CA TYR A 284 -0.27 6.26 -5.33
C TYR A 284 0.63 6.15 -6.57
N SER A 285 0.47 5.07 -7.34
CA SER A 285 1.31 4.86 -8.52
C SER A 285 1.00 5.89 -9.61
N LEU A 286 -0.27 6.17 -9.89
CA LEU A 286 -0.67 7.17 -10.89
C LEU A 286 -0.17 8.56 -10.52
N TYR A 287 -0.23 8.95 -9.24
CA TYR A 287 0.35 10.19 -8.73
C TYR A 287 1.84 10.28 -9.05
N TRP A 288 2.63 9.22 -8.82
CA TRP A 288 4.06 9.26 -9.13
C TRP A 288 4.34 9.26 -10.63
N LEU A 289 3.55 8.58 -11.47
CA LEU A 289 3.70 8.69 -12.92
C LEU A 289 3.53 10.15 -13.38
N ASP A 290 2.51 10.83 -12.85
CA ASP A 290 2.25 12.25 -13.10
C ASP A 290 3.35 13.18 -12.57
N GLN A 291 3.90 12.94 -11.37
CA GLN A 291 5.02 13.72 -10.86
C GLN A 291 6.33 13.51 -11.63
N ILE A 292 6.52 12.34 -12.25
CA ILE A 292 7.72 12.00 -13.03
C ILE A 292 7.60 12.54 -14.47
N ASP A 293 6.43 12.39 -15.10
CA ASP A 293 6.12 12.89 -16.45
C ASP A 293 4.74 13.58 -16.46
N PRO A 294 4.68 14.89 -16.14
CA PRO A 294 3.42 15.64 -16.00
C PRO A 294 2.60 15.75 -17.30
N ASN A 295 3.18 15.42 -18.45
CA ASN A 295 2.53 15.51 -19.75
C ASN A 295 1.97 14.16 -20.25
N PHE A 296 2.12 13.08 -19.48
CA PHE A 296 1.79 11.73 -19.94
C PHE A 296 0.28 11.51 -20.15
N ASP A 297 -0.53 11.66 -19.11
CA ASP A 297 -2.01 11.57 -19.16
C ASP A 297 -2.63 12.36 -17.97
N PRO A 298 -2.35 13.67 -17.85
CA PRO A 298 -2.79 14.47 -16.70
C PRO A 298 -4.31 14.52 -16.58
N GLU A 299 -5.04 14.53 -17.69
CA GLU A 299 -6.51 14.56 -17.70
C GLU A 299 -7.11 13.35 -16.98
N PHE A 300 -6.70 12.13 -17.36
CA PHE A 300 -7.22 10.93 -16.71
C PHE A 300 -6.75 10.81 -15.26
N ILE A 301 -5.46 11.08 -15.00
CA ILE A 301 -4.88 10.90 -13.66
C ILE A 301 -5.52 11.88 -12.66
N HIS A 302 -5.62 13.17 -13.00
CA HIS A 302 -6.15 14.18 -12.09
C HIS A 302 -7.66 14.02 -11.91
N GLN A 303 -8.40 13.76 -12.99
CA GLN A 303 -9.85 13.59 -12.90
C GLN A 303 -10.21 12.34 -12.08
N SER A 304 -9.57 11.20 -12.34
CA SER A 304 -9.86 9.97 -11.59
C SER A 304 -9.54 10.09 -10.11
N LEU A 305 -8.51 10.85 -9.73
CA LEU A 305 -8.21 11.14 -8.33
C LEU A 305 -9.23 12.11 -7.72
N SER A 306 -9.61 13.16 -8.45
CA SER A 306 -10.60 14.12 -7.98
C SER A 306 -11.94 13.44 -7.71
N ASP A 307 -12.45 12.65 -8.67
CA ASP A 307 -13.68 11.87 -8.53
C ASP A 307 -13.62 10.94 -7.31
N PHE A 308 -12.47 10.31 -7.08
CA PHE A 308 -12.29 9.41 -5.94
C PHE A 308 -12.41 10.14 -4.60
N VAL A 309 -11.77 11.30 -4.50
CA VAL A 309 -11.69 12.07 -3.24
C VAL A 309 -13.02 12.72 -2.87
N GLU A 310 -13.90 13.01 -3.84
CA GLU A 310 -15.25 13.50 -3.58
C GLU A 310 -16.02 12.61 -2.59
N GLY A 311 -15.97 11.28 -2.78
CA GLY A 311 -16.59 10.32 -1.85
C GLY A 311 -15.65 9.88 -0.72
N TYR A 312 -14.37 9.66 -1.01
CA TYR A 312 -13.46 9.00 -0.07
C TYR A 312 -13.09 9.85 1.16
N ARG A 313 -13.12 11.17 1.06
CA ARG A 313 -12.88 12.07 2.22
C ARG A 313 -13.81 11.81 3.41
N TYR A 314 -15.00 11.26 3.16
CA TYR A 314 -16.00 10.91 4.17
C TYR A 314 -15.72 9.59 4.92
N PHE A 315 -14.59 8.92 4.67
CA PHE A 315 -14.24 7.66 5.32
C PHE A 315 -13.41 7.86 6.59
N PHE A 316 -12.95 9.09 6.84
CA PHE A 316 -12.07 9.41 7.97
C PHE A 316 -12.87 9.93 9.16
N THR A 317 -12.56 9.40 10.34
CA THR A 317 -13.08 9.88 11.62
C THR A 317 -11.94 9.97 12.64
N PRO A 318 -12.03 10.79 13.70
CA PRO A 318 -11.03 10.79 14.76
C PRO A 318 -10.84 9.43 15.45
N GLN A 319 -11.77 8.48 15.29
CA GLN A 319 -11.76 7.15 15.90
C GLN A 319 -11.46 6.01 14.90
N GLY A 320 -10.83 6.29 13.78
CA GLY A 320 -10.41 5.30 12.79
C GLY A 320 -11.09 5.48 11.44
N LEU A 321 -11.37 4.36 10.77
CA LEU A 321 -12.02 4.34 9.46
C LEU A 321 -12.54 2.92 9.14
N PRO A 322 -13.55 2.78 8.26
CA PRO A 322 -14.09 1.48 7.90
C PRO A 322 -13.11 0.73 6.98
N PHE A 323 -12.59 -0.42 7.44
CA PHE A 323 -11.79 -1.32 6.59
C PHE A 323 -12.64 -2.43 6.01
N PHE A 324 -12.48 -2.67 4.72
CA PHE A 324 -13.04 -3.81 4.02
C PHE A 324 -12.02 -4.39 3.04
N GLY A 325 -12.18 -5.68 2.74
CA GLY A 325 -11.28 -6.39 1.86
C GLY A 325 -9.97 -6.82 2.52
N ARG A 326 -8.89 -6.82 1.74
CA ARG A 326 -7.55 -7.29 2.13
C ARG A 326 -6.64 -6.15 2.60
N SER A 327 -5.46 -6.53 3.09
CA SER A 327 -4.34 -5.62 3.29
C SER A 327 -4.58 -4.47 4.29
N ALA A 328 -5.41 -4.73 5.31
CA ALA A 328 -5.66 -3.80 6.40
C ALA A 328 -4.38 -3.40 7.17
N CYS A 329 -3.33 -4.22 7.12
CA CYS A 329 -2.04 -3.89 7.72
C CYS A 329 -1.36 -2.63 7.10
N TYR A 330 -1.81 -2.18 5.93
CA TYR A 330 -1.32 -0.95 5.28
C TYR A 330 -2.10 0.32 5.69
N ARG A 331 -2.91 0.26 6.75
CA ARG A 331 -3.79 1.33 7.24
C ARG A 331 -3.25 2.77 7.24
N LEU A 332 -1.96 3.01 7.49
CA LEU A 332 -1.47 4.40 7.50
C LEU A 332 -1.42 5.01 6.09
N ALA A 333 -1.45 4.19 5.03
CA ALA A 333 -1.51 4.61 3.63
C ALA A 333 -2.88 5.15 3.21
N ALA A 334 -3.90 5.01 4.06
CA ALA A 334 -5.25 5.55 3.89
C ALA A 334 -5.31 6.93 3.24
N VAL A 335 -4.45 7.82 3.70
CA VAL A 335 -4.50 9.26 3.43
C VAL A 335 -3.92 9.64 2.07
N VAL A 336 -3.29 8.68 1.37
CA VAL A 336 -2.56 8.91 0.11
C VAL A 336 -3.40 9.67 -0.91
N PRO A 337 -4.66 9.30 -1.21
CA PRO A 337 -5.47 9.99 -2.20
C PRO A 337 -5.77 11.44 -1.79
N LEU A 338 -6.01 11.69 -0.50
CA LEU A 338 -6.30 13.02 0.02
C LEU A 338 -5.09 13.95 -0.13
N LEU A 339 -3.89 13.45 0.18
CA LEU A 339 -2.65 14.21 0.04
C LEU A 339 -2.30 14.46 -1.43
N ALA A 340 -2.42 13.44 -2.28
CA ALA A 340 -2.18 13.56 -3.72
C ALA A 340 -3.14 14.59 -4.35
N ALA A 341 -4.43 14.59 -3.96
CA ALA A 341 -5.42 15.52 -4.49
C ALA A 341 -5.14 16.98 -4.10
N VAL A 342 -4.57 17.21 -2.92
CA VAL A 342 -4.11 18.55 -2.50
C VAL A 342 -2.94 19.04 -3.37
N ASP A 343 -1.98 18.17 -3.67
CA ASP A 343 -0.83 18.52 -4.51
C ASP A 343 -1.25 18.76 -5.97
N GLN A 344 -2.24 18.01 -6.46
CA GLN A 344 -2.86 18.20 -7.79
C GLN A 344 -3.95 19.29 -7.81
N HIS A 345 -4.13 20.05 -6.72
CA HIS A 345 -5.07 21.17 -6.64
C HIS A 345 -6.54 20.82 -6.91
N SER A 346 -6.97 19.59 -6.61
CA SER A 346 -8.39 19.20 -6.72
C SER A 346 -9.25 20.05 -5.78
N SER A 347 -10.39 20.53 -6.29
CA SER A 347 -11.39 21.24 -5.50
C SER A 347 -12.21 20.33 -4.58
N ALA A 348 -12.08 19.00 -4.70
CA ALA A 348 -12.85 18.03 -3.93
C ALA A 348 -12.48 18.01 -2.44
N ILE A 349 -11.28 18.48 -2.07
CA ILE A 349 -10.82 18.52 -0.68
C ILE A 349 -9.99 19.77 -0.40
N SER A 350 -10.18 20.35 0.79
CA SER A 350 -9.31 21.42 1.26
C SER A 350 -8.01 20.87 1.86
N LYS A 351 -6.94 21.64 1.73
CA LYS A 351 -5.65 21.34 2.38
C LYS A 351 -5.78 21.14 3.91
N GLY A 352 -6.62 21.95 4.57
CA GLY A 352 -6.85 21.86 6.01
C GLY A 352 -7.54 20.56 6.43
N GLU A 353 -8.49 20.10 5.63
CA GLU A 353 -9.17 18.82 5.86
C GLU A 353 -8.26 17.62 5.60
N ALA A 354 -7.48 17.64 4.52
CA ALA A 354 -6.50 16.59 4.23
C ALA A 354 -5.42 16.51 5.33
N LYS A 355 -4.93 17.67 5.82
CA LYS A 355 -4.01 17.74 6.96
C LYS A 355 -4.61 17.10 8.21
N ARG A 356 -5.88 17.44 8.52
CA ARG A 356 -6.60 16.88 9.67
C ARG A 356 -6.79 15.38 9.56
N ALA A 357 -7.26 14.88 8.41
CA ALA A 357 -7.41 13.46 8.14
C ALA A 357 -6.08 12.72 8.28
N PHE A 358 -4.99 13.29 7.77
CA PHE A 358 -3.66 12.69 7.87
C PHE A 358 -3.19 12.59 9.33
N ARG A 359 -3.26 13.70 10.08
CA ARG A 359 -2.88 13.69 11.51
C ARG A 359 -3.73 12.72 12.32
N LEU A 360 -5.05 12.73 12.14
CA LEU A 360 -5.96 11.85 12.89
C LEU A 360 -5.71 10.38 12.58
N ASN A 361 -5.47 10.03 11.31
CA ASN A 361 -5.12 8.67 10.91
C ASN A 361 -3.83 8.19 11.60
N LEU A 362 -2.77 9.00 11.57
CA LEU A 362 -1.52 8.65 12.25
C LEU A 362 -1.70 8.55 13.77
N ASN A 363 -2.35 9.54 14.40
CA ASN A 363 -2.58 9.56 15.84
C ASN A 363 -3.38 8.35 16.30
N TYR A 364 -4.46 8.02 15.59
CA TYR A 364 -5.33 6.90 15.94
C TYR A 364 -4.58 5.58 15.87
N PHE A 365 -3.93 5.25 14.76
CA PHE A 365 -3.26 3.96 14.63
C PHE A 365 -1.97 3.88 15.45
N ILE A 366 -1.07 4.84 15.31
CA ILE A 366 0.24 4.81 15.99
C ILE A 366 0.04 4.98 17.51
N GLY A 367 -0.84 5.87 17.93
CA GLY A 367 -1.23 6.02 19.33
C GLY A 367 -1.80 4.72 19.93
N ASN A 368 -2.47 3.89 19.14
CA ASN A 368 -2.98 2.59 19.60
C ASN A 368 -2.00 1.40 19.37
N GLY A 369 -0.76 1.64 18.96
CA GLY A 369 0.30 0.61 18.90
C GLY A 369 0.65 0.13 17.49
N ALA A 370 0.22 0.85 16.45
CA ALA A 370 0.45 0.44 15.06
C ALA A 370 1.93 0.35 14.62
N MET A 371 2.86 0.84 15.42
CA MET A 371 4.30 0.75 15.19
C MET A 371 4.94 -0.02 16.34
N GLN A 372 5.76 -1.02 16.00
CA GLN A 372 6.57 -1.79 16.95
C GLN A 372 7.88 -2.20 16.29
N TYR A 373 8.93 -2.30 17.10
CA TYR A 373 10.23 -2.82 16.66
C TYR A 373 10.84 -2.09 15.45
N GLY A 374 10.51 -0.81 15.26
CA GLY A 374 10.97 -0.01 14.13
C GLY A 374 10.14 -0.10 12.85
N ALA A 375 8.99 -0.77 12.87
CA ALA A 375 8.16 -1.02 11.69
C ALA A 375 6.66 -0.90 11.99
N PRO A 376 5.81 -0.63 10.97
CA PRO A 376 4.37 -0.81 11.13
C PRO A 376 4.05 -2.28 11.39
N THR A 377 3.15 -2.56 12.34
CA THR A 377 2.84 -3.94 12.74
C THR A 377 2.19 -4.73 11.60
N GLN A 378 2.33 -6.06 11.63
CA GLN A 378 1.65 -7.00 10.75
C GLN A 378 0.20 -7.23 11.24
N GLY A 379 -0.59 -6.15 11.27
CA GLY A 379 -1.96 -6.10 11.77
C GLY A 379 -2.46 -4.66 11.87
N LEU A 380 -3.45 -4.38 12.72
CA LEU A 380 -4.00 -3.02 12.92
C LEU A 380 -3.34 -2.25 14.08
N PHE A 381 -3.18 -2.87 15.24
CA PHE A 381 -2.63 -2.22 16.44
C PHE A 381 -1.50 -3.01 17.10
N HIS A 382 -1.32 -4.24 16.65
CA HIS A 382 -0.26 -5.16 17.01
C HIS A 382 -0.16 -6.18 15.88
N ASP A 383 0.81 -7.08 15.94
CA ASP A 383 0.86 -8.19 14.99
C ASP A 383 -0.36 -9.11 15.18
N ASP A 384 -1.09 -9.35 14.10
CA ASP A 384 -2.19 -10.30 14.04
C ASP A 384 -2.16 -11.06 12.73
N GLY A 385 -1.70 -12.31 12.77
CA GLY A 385 -1.59 -13.16 11.59
C GLY A 385 -2.93 -13.43 10.88
N ARG A 386 -4.08 -13.16 11.52
CA ARG A 386 -5.39 -13.23 10.87
C ARG A 386 -5.61 -12.12 9.85
N LEU A 387 -4.90 -11.00 9.96
CA LEU A 387 -5.10 -9.78 9.16
C LEU A 387 -4.03 -9.58 8.08
N VAL A 388 -3.20 -10.60 7.85
CA VAL A 388 -2.01 -10.49 7.00
C VAL A 388 -2.12 -11.48 5.86
N ASP A 389 -2.06 -10.98 4.64
CA ASP A 389 -2.09 -11.79 3.42
C ASP A 389 -0.84 -12.69 3.30
N ASN A 390 -0.93 -13.84 2.62
CA ASN A 390 0.18 -14.81 2.52
C ASN A 390 1.41 -14.25 1.78
N TYR A 391 1.24 -13.26 0.91
CA TYR A 391 2.37 -12.58 0.27
C TYR A 391 3.06 -11.56 1.18
N SER A 392 2.49 -11.20 2.34
CA SER A 392 3.05 -10.14 3.18
C SER A 392 4.13 -10.65 4.14
N GLY A 393 5.35 -10.16 4.00
CA GLY A 393 6.48 -10.48 4.88
C GLY A 393 6.58 -9.58 6.12
N PRO A 394 7.67 -9.73 6.91
CA PRO A 394 7.93 -8.92 8.10
C PRO A 394 7.94 -7.41 7.82
N ALA A 395 8.46 -7.01 6.66
CA ALA A 395 8.57 -5.61 6.25
C ALA A 395 7.42 -5.13 5.35
N SER A 396 6.47 -6.00 5.00
CA SER A 396 5.44 -5.63 4.02
C SER A 396 4.60 -4.43 4.47
N SER A 397 4.32 -4.31 5.77
CA SER A 397 3.49 -3.22 6.30
C SER A 397 4.09 -1.82 6.11
N PHE A 398 5.35 -1.68 5.68
CA PHE A 398 5.97 -0.39 5.34
C PHE A 398 5.29 0.36 4.21
N TRP A 399 4.46 -0.29 3.38
CA TRP A 399 3.58 0.46 2.46
C TRP A 399 2.62 1.42 3.18
N SER A 400 2.37 1.23 4.48
CA SER A 400 1.76 2.24 5.37
C SER A 400 2.42 3.62 5.27
N MET A 401 3.73 3.69 4.96
CA MET A 401 4.48 4.95 4.88
C MET A 401 4.19 5.77 3.60
N ARG A 402 3.39 5.26 2.67
CA ARG A 402 3.10 5.96 1.39
C ARG A 402 2.49 7.35 1.58
N GLY A 403 1.65 7.55 2.60
CA GLY A 403 1.15 8.87 2.96
C GLY A 403 2.25 9.82 3.47
N LEU A 404 3.16 9.31 4.29
CA LEU A 404 4.34 10.06 4.77
C LEU A 404 5.26 10.46 3.61
N ILE A 405 5.52 9.56 2.66
CA ILE A 405 6.38 9.82 1.50
C ILE A 405 5.81 10.98 0.67
N ILE A 406 4.51 10.96 0.36
CA ILE A 406 3.84 12.06 -0.35
C ILE A 406 3.95 13.35 0.47
N ALA A 407 3.60 13.31 1.75
CA ALA A 407 3.60 14.50 2.60
C ALA A 407 4.99 15.16 2.70
N LEU A 408 6.06 14.38 2.84
CA LEU A 408 7.44 14.90 2.84
C LEU A 408 7.79 15.54 1.48
N TYR A 409 7.41 14.91 0.38
CA TYR A 409 7.67 15.41 -0.96
C TYR A 409 6.94 16.73 -1.27
N MET A 410 5.62 16.78 -1.06
CA MET A 410 4.80 17.94 -1.43
C MET A 410 4.69 19.00 -0.33
N GLY A 411 4.95 18.65 0.93
CA GLY A 411 4.46 19.42 2.08
C GLY A 411 5.00 20.85 2.17
N ASN A 412 6.26 21.08 1.80
CA ASN A 412 6.84 22.43 1.74
C ASN A 412 6.25 23.22 0.56
N ARG A 413 6.20 22.61 -0.63
CA ARG A 413 5.68 23.21 -1.88
C ARG A 413 4.22 23.62 -1.74
N CYS A 414 3.41 22.76 -1.12
CA CYS A 414 1.98 22.98 -0.92
C CYS A 414 1.67 23.67 0.41
N GLN A 415 2.66 24.05 1.24
CA GLN A 415 2.44 24.64 2.57
C GLN A 415 1.50 23.79 3.44
N LEU A 416 1.57 22.45 3.34
CA LEU A 416 0.76 21.52 4.11
C LEU A 416 1.00 21.73 5.62
N TRP A 417 2.25 21.94 6.02
CA TRP A 417 2.63 22.06 7.42
C TRP A 417 2.04 23.30 8.09
N GLN A 418 1.92 24.41 7.37
CA GLN A 418 1.43 25.70 7.87
C GLN A 418 -0.09 25.82 7.78
N ALA A 419 -0.76 24.96 7.01
CA ALA A 419 -2.21 25.01 6.85
C ALA A 419 -2.93 24.85 8.19
N GLU A 420 -3.94 25.67 8.44
CA GLU A 420 -4.86 25.44 9.55
C GLU A 420 -5.71 24.20 9.24
N GLU A 421 -5.91 23.36 10.25
CA GLU A 421 -6.77 22.18 10.10
C GLU A 421 -8.24 22.60 10.02
N SER A 422 -8.95 22.02 9.06
CA SER A 422 -10.40 22.17 8.93
C SER A 422 -11.08 20.89 9.43
N PRO A 423 -12.22 20.97 10.14
CA PRO A 423 -12.93 19.80 10.64
C PRO A 423 -13.27 18.80 9.52
N LEU A 424 -13.24 17.50 9.82
CA LEU A 424 -13.77 16.48 8.93
C LEU A 424 -15.29 16.62 8.86
N MET A 425 -15.92 16.13 7.79
CA MET A 425 -17.39 16.23 7.64
C MET A 425 -18.15 15.56 8.79
N ILE A 426 -17.66 14.41 9.28
CA ILE A 426 -18.24 13.68 10.42
C ILE A 426 -18.23 14.48 11.73
N GLU A 427 -17.33 15.45 11.88
CA GLU A 427 -17.25 16.31 13.07
C GLU A 427 -18.22 17.50 12.98
N GLN A 428 -18.81 17.73 11.81
CA GLN A 428 -19.72 18.85 11.54
C GLN A 428 -21.18 18.38 11.46
N GLN A 429 -21.46 17.29 10.74
CA GLN A 429 -22.81 16.77 10.55
C GLN A 429 -22.83 15.31 10.08
N SER A 430 -23.97 14.66 10.27
CA SER A 430 -24.25 13.31 9.75
C SER A 430 -24.47 13.35 8.24
N TYR A 431 -24.17 12.24 7.55
CA TYR A 431 -24.32 12.09 6.11
C TYR A 431 -24.70 10.65 5.73
N ASP A 432 -25.35 10.49 4.58
CA ASP A 432 -25.82 9.23 4.03
C ASP A 432 -25.85 9.36 2.50
N PHE A 433 -24.96 8.66 1.80
CA PHE A 433 -24.85 8.73 0.34
C PHE A 433 -24.36 7.41 -0.26
N ASP A 434 -24.60 7.22 -1.55
CA ASP A 434 -24.17 6.05 -2.28
C ASP A 434 -22.95 6.34 -3.17
N ILE A 435 -22.06 5.34 -3.28
CA ILE A 435 -21.01 5.27 -4.27
C ILE A 435 -21.43 4.20 -5.28
N GLU A 436 -21.96 4.64 -6.42
CA GLU A 436 -22.61 3.77 -7.39
C GLU A 436 -21.63 2.79 -8.05
N ALA A 437 -20.41 3.22 -8.37
CA ALA A 437 -19.41 2.39 -9.04
C ALA A 437 -19.02 1.12 -8.25
N ILE A 438 -19.11 1.17 -6.91
CA ILE A 438 -18.83 0.02 -6.04
C ILE A 438 -20.07 -0.51 -5.31
N GLN A 439 -21.25 0.03 -5.64
CA GLN A 439 -22.53 -0.32 -5.04
C GLN A 439 -22.48 -0.32 -3.50
N ALA A 440 -21.93 0.72 -2.91
CA ALA A 440 -21.82 0.86 -1.46
C ALA A 440 -22.55 2.11 -0.97
N ASN A 441 -23.24 2.00 0.16
CA ASN A 441 -23.76 3.13 0.92
C ASN A 441 -22.75 3.51 2.01
N VAL A 442 -22.54 4.81 2.21
CA VAL A 442 -21.66 5.37 3.23
C VAL A 442 -22.49 6.25 4.15
N LYS A 443 -22.50 5.88 5.43
CA LYS A 443 -23.26 6.58 6.46
C LYS A 443 -22.36 7.03 7.60
N GLY A 444 -22.32 8.33 7.85
CA GLY A 444 -21.64 8.94 8.99
C GLY A 444 -22.63 9.49 10.00
N ILE A 445 -22.44 9.17 11.28
CA ILE A 445 -23.24 9.69 12.39
C ILE A 445 -22.37 10.61 13.24
N ALA A 446 -22.63 11.91 13.20
CA ALA A 446 -21.82 12.92 13.89
C ALA A 446 -21.82 12.75 15.42
N GLU A 447 -22.94 12.35 16.02
CA GLU A 447 -23.03 12.19 17.47
C GLU A 447 -22.10 11.09 18.01
N THR A 448 -21.91 10.01 17.23
CA THR A 448 -21.09 8.86 17.61
C THR A 448 -19.71 8.86 16.96
N GLN A 449 -19.50 9.76 15.99
CA GLN A 449 -18.33 9.78 15.10
C GLN A 449 -18.10 8.45 14.36
N GLU A 450 -19.17 7.67 14.18
CA GLU A 450 -19.13 6.35 13.54
C GLU A 450 -19.45 6.47 12.05
N ILE A 451 -18.67 5.79 11.24
CA ILE A 451 -18.86 5.70 9.79
C ILE A 451 -19.09 4.23 9.47
N VAL A 452 -20.16 3.93 8.73
CA VAL A 452 -20.49 2.59 8.27
C VAL A 452 -20.54 2.58 6.76
N VAL A 453 -19.84 1.62 6.15
CA VAL A 453 -19.91 1.34 4.72
C VAL A 453 -20.66 0.03 4.54
N THR A 454 -21.76 0.06 3.80
CA THR A 454 -22.60 -1.11 3.53
C THR A 454 -22.67 -1.39 2.04
N PHE A 455 -22.11 -2.52 1.61
CA PHE A 455 -22.23 -3.01 0.24
C PHE A 455 -23.65 -3.51 -0.03
N LYS A 456 -24.25 -3.04 -1.12
CA LYS A 456 -25.61 -3.40 -1.56
C LYS A 456 -25.71 -4.82 -2.10
N GLN A 457 -24.58 -5.48 -2.36
CA GLN A 457 -24.48 -6.86 -2.86
C GLN A 457 -23.40 -7.64 -2.12
N GLU A 458 -23.58 -8.96 -2.00
CA GLU A 458 -22.53 -9.86 -1.52
C GLU A 458 -21.48 -10.11 -2.63
N TYR A 459 -20.21 -10.18 -2.25
CA TYR A 459 -19.13 -10.48 -3.19
C TYR A 459 -19.07 -11.94 -3.63
N THR A 460 -19.74 -12.84 -2.91
CA THR A 460 -19.79 -14.26 -3.23
C THR A 460 -21.19 -14.80 -2.99
N GLU A 461 -21.68 -15.60 -3.93
CA GLU A 461 -22.92 -16.38 -3.77
C GLU A 461 -22.67 -17.71 -3.06
N GLN A 462 -21.40 -18.16 -3.03
CA GLN A 462 -20.97 -19.40 -2.40
C GLN A 462 -20.09 -19.07 -1.19
N GLN A 463 -20.61 -19.36 0.00
CA GLN A 463 -19.88 -19.17 1.25
C GLN A 463 -19.35 -20.53 1.74
N ASP A 464 -18.03 -20.71 1.69
CA ASP A 464 -17.36 -21.90 2.22
C ASP A 464 -15.98 -21.56 2.82
N PRO A 465 -15.72 -21.83 4.11
CA PRO A 465 -16.69 -22.28 5.13
C PRO A 465 -17.69 -21.17 5.49
N LEU A 466 -18.83 -21.55 6.09
CA LEU A 466 -19.83 -20.62 6.65
C LEU A 466 -19.32 -19.88 7.90
N SER A 467 -18.16 -19.22 7.79
CA SER A 467 -17.54 -18.43 8.85
C SER A 467 -17.56 -16.96 8.46
N ARG A 468 -18.45 -16.16 9.06
CA ARG A 468 -18.49 -14.69 8.91
C ARG A 468 -17.50 -14.01 9.85
N ARG A 469 -16.26 -14.53 9.91
CA ARG A 469 -15.23 -14.12 10.87
C ARG A 469 -13.82 -14.36 10.37
N LEU A 470 -12.87 -13.74 11.05
CA LEU A 470 -11.45 -14.05 10.89
C LEU A 470 -11.14 -15.45 11.40
N GLU A 471 -10.48 -16.25 10.58
CA GLU A 471 -9.98 -17.57 10.97
C GLU A 471 -8.58 -17.45 11.53
N SER A 472 -8.37 -18.15 12.63
CA SER A 472 -7.06 -18.32 13.24
C SER A 472 -6.30 -19.45 12.56
N GLN A 473 -5.01 -19.24 12.34
CA GLN A 473 -4.09 -20.28 11.90
C GLN A 473 -4.10 -21.46 12.90
N SER A 474 -4.21 -22.69 12.37
CA SER A 474 -4.19 -23.90 13.18
C SER A 474 -2.82 -24.12 13.84
N TYR A 475 -2.74 -24.97 14.88
CA TYR A 475 -1.46 -25.29 15.51
C TYR A 475 -0.51 -26.03 14.57
N THR A 476 -1.05 -26.90 13.70
CA THR A 476 -0.27 -27.63 12.70
C THR A 476 0.34 -26.68 11.69
N ASP A 477 -0.44 -25.72 11.20
CA ASP A 477 0.06 -24.75 10.20
C ASP A 477 1.05 -23.77 10.83
N LYS A 478 0.86 -23.38 12.10
CA LYS A 478 1.85 -22.60 12.85
C LYS A 478 3.18 -23.35 12.96
N ALA A 479 3.14 -24.63 13.30
CA ALA A 479 4.34 -25.46 13.39
C ALA A 479 5.01 -25.59 12.01
N LEU A 480 4.22 -25.77 10.95
CA LEU A 480 4.72 -25.85 9.59
C LEU A 480 5.36 -24.53 9.12
N GLU A 481 4.71 -23.38 9.36
CA GLU A 481 5.25 -22.04 9.11
C GLU A 481 6.58 -21.83 9.85
N MET A 482 6.63 -22.25 11.13
CA MET A 482 7.85 -22.18 11.92
C MET A 482 8.98 -23.06 11.37
N LEU A 483 8.67 -24.22 10.79
CA LEU A 483 9.65 -25.15 10.22
C LEU A 483 10.12 -24.72 8.83
N LEU A 484 9.20 -24.32 7.96
CA LEU A 484 9.47 -23.95 6.58
C LEU A 484 9.99 -22.51 6.45
N GLY A 485 9.62 -21.63 7.39
CA GLY A 485 9.90 -20.20 7.29
C GLY A 485 9.10 -19.52 6.18
N ARG A 486 7.91 -20.05 5.90
CA ARG A 486 6.98 -19.63 4.85
C ARG A 486 5.60 -19.44 5.48
N ALA A 487 4.83 -18.45 5.03
CA ALA A 487 3.47 -18.24 5.49
C ALA A 487 2.58 -19.47 5.23
N GLU A 488 1.93 -19.98 6.28
CA GLU A 488 0.92 -21.06 6.21
C GLU A 488 -0.37 -20.60 6.92
N ARG A 489 -0.76 -19.34 6.75
CA ARG A 489 -1.92 -18.74 7.42
C ARG A 489 -3.16 -18.70 6.51
N PRO A 490 -4.38 -18.65 7.07
CA PRO A 490 -5.60 -18.58 6.29
C PRO A 490 -5.72 -17.25 5.54
N LYS A 491 -6.33 -17.29 4.34
CA LYS A 491 -6.66 -16.09 3.56
C LYS A 491 -7.95 -15.48 4.11
N ASN A 492 -7.83 -14.58 5.07
CA ASN A 492 -8.96 -13.83 5.58
C ASN A 492 -9.27 -12.62 4.71
N ASN A 493 -10.33 -12.73 3.91
CA ASN A 493 -10.95 -11.58 3.26
C ASN A 493 -12.43 -11.59 3.65
N LEU A 494 -12.81 -10.69 4.58
CA LEU A 494 -14.16 -10.66 5.12
C LEU A 494 -15.24 -10.37 4.06
N LEU A 495 -14.90 -9.65 2.98
CA LEU A 495 -15.83 -9.43 1.86
C LEU A 495 -16.19 -10.77 1.21
N ARG A 496 -15.19 -11.63 1.00
CA ARG A 496 -15.37 -12.98 0.44
C ARG A 496 -15.94 -13.97 1.45
N LYS A 497 -16.17 -13.55 2.69
CA LYS A 497 -16.86 -14.33 3.73
C LYS A 497 -18.30 -13.88 3.96
N GLY A 498 -18.84 -13.01 3.08
CA GLY A 498 -20.22 -12.54 3.14
C GLY A 498 -20.48 -11.43 4.17
N ILE A 499 -19.43 -10.75 4.66
CA ILE A 499 -19.61 -9.50 5.41
C ILE A 499 -19.81 -8.37 4.40
N THR A 500 -20.90 -7.62 4.55
CA THR A 500 -21.23 -6.49 3.68
C THR A 500 -21.21 -5.15 4.40
N SER A 501 -21.18 -5.12 5.73
CA SER A 501 -21.22 -3.90 6.52
C SER A 501 -19.96 -3.73 7.36
N TYR A 502 -19.30 -2.58 7.24
CA TYR A 502 -18.01 -2.29 7.84
C TYR A 502 -18.07 -0.96 8.58
N SER A 503 -17.91 -1.01 9.90
CA SER A 503 -17.88 0.17 10.76
C SER A 503 -16.44 0.67 10.98
N SER A 504 -16.27 1.99 11.14
CA SER A 504 -15.02 2.62 11.57
C SER A 504 -14.56 2.18 12.96
N LYS A 505 -15.44 1.56 13.76
CA LYS A 505 -15.08 0.88 15.01
C LYS A 505 -14.36 -0.46 14.80
N MET A 506 -14.34 -0.97 13.56
CA MET A 506 -13.62 -2.18 13.15
C MET A 506 -13.94 -3.43 13.97
N SER A 507 -15.16 -3.58 14.48
CA SER A 507 -15.56 -4.70 15.35
C SER A 507 -15.31 -6.09 14.76
N HIS A 508 -15.37 -6.23 13.42
CA HIS A 508 -15.06 -7.50 12.73
C HIS A 508 -13.58 -7.89 12.75
N PHE A 509 -12.68 -7.00 13.18
CA PHE A 509 -11.23 -7.20 13.17
C PHE A 509 -10.64 -7.63 14.53
N PHE A 510 -11.45 -7.71 15.59
CA PHE A 510 -11.00 -8.06 16.94
C PHE A 510 -11.42 -9.47 17.34
#